data_AF-A0A960BJ68-F1
#
_entry.id   AF-A0A960BJ68-F1
#
_cell.length_a   1.000
_cell.length_b   1.000
_cell.length_c   1.000
_cell.angle_alpha   90.00
_cell.angle_beta   90.00
_cell.angle_gamma   90.00
#
_symmetry.space_group_name_H-M   'P 1'
#
loop_
_entity.id
_entity.type
_entity.pdbx_description
1 polymer ?
#
loop_
_entity_poly.entity_id
_entity_poly.type
_entity_poly.pdbx_seq_one_letter_code
_entity_poly.pdbx_strand_id
1 'polypeptide(L)'
;NLLALDSAMSEHLVAPDAVRALDAEARAGFERALADEVAGKSRVTYREAIEKAISAIDRRSELLGLVAAYRRLKADLGLMDFSDQIELGARLASEQPGVGELERARFKVVLLDEYQDTSVAQAVMLSRLFGGGHPVTAVGDPNQAIYGWRGASVSNILDFAGSFPAAEGGPVPTYPLTVNRRSDARILEVANRLAAPLYEKYPQVEP
;
A
#
# COMPACT_ATOMS: atom_id res chain seq x y z
N ASN A 1 14.28 12.46 3.50
CA ASN A 1 14.52 11.73 4.75
C ASN A 1 14.87 10.30 4.36
N LEU A 2 16.07 9.82 4.70
CA LEU A 2 16.59 8.51 4.32
C LEU A 2 15.75 7.36 4.87
N LEU A 3 15.47 7.36 6.17
CA LEU A 3 14.75 6.29 6.86
C LEU A 3 13.31 6.18 6.38
N ALA A 4 12.67 7.33 6.10
CA ALA A 4 11.32 7.35 5.54
C ALA A 4 11.27 6.74 4.13
N LEU A 5 12.29 6.98 3.30
CA LEU A 5 12.36 6.37 1.97
C LEU A 5 12.60 4.85 2.07
N ASP A 6 13.52 4.42 2.94
CA ASP A 6 13.80 3.00 3.17
C ASP A 6 12.55 2.24 3.64
N SER A 7 11.87 2.78 4.66
CA SER A 7 10.64 2.20 5.20
C SER A 7 9.53 2.15 4.16
N ALA A 8 9.30 3.25 3.40
CA ALA A 8 8.30 3.26 2.33
C ALA A 8 8.58 2.18 1.26
N MET A 9 9.85 1.98 0.90
CA MET A 9 10.24 0.94 -0.05
C MET A 9 9.98 -0.47 0.48
N SER A 10 10.28 -0.73 1.74
CA SER A 10 9.98 -2.01 2.41
C SER A 10 8.48 -2.29 2.48
N GLU A 11 7.67 -1.30 2.87
CA GLU A 11 6.21 -1.44 2.98
C GLU A 11 5.54 -1.71 1.61
N HIS A 12 6.20 -1.34 0.50
CA HIS A 12 5.75 -1.58 -0.86
C HIS A 12 6.48 -2.75 -1.56
N LEU A 13 7.41 -3.43 -0.88
CA LEU A 13 8.26 -4.49 -1.45
C LEU A 13 9.04 -4.05 -2.71
N VAL A 14 9.53 -2.80 -2.74
CA VAL A 14 10.24 -2.23 -3.90
C VAL A 14 11.73 -2.09 -3.60
N ALA A 15 12.57 -2.70 -4.43
CA ALA A 15 14.03 -2.56 -4.33
C ALA A 15 14.54 -1.20 -4.85
N PRO A 16 15.71 -0.71 -4.40
CA PRO A 16 16.29 0.55 -4.89
C PRO A 16 16.41 0.64 -6.41
N ASP A 17 16.77 -0.46 -7.08
CA ASP A 17 16.92 -0.48 -8.54
C ASP A 17 15.60 -0.35 -9.29
N ALA A 18 14.50 -0.88 -8.73
CA ALA A 18 13.18 -0.71 -9.30
C ALA A 18 12.73 0.76 -9.21
N VAL A 19 13.02 1.44 -8.09
CA VAL A 19 12.76 2.89 -7.97
C VAL A 19 13.61 3.68 -8.96
N ARG A 20 14.90 3.34 -9.14
CA ARG A 20 15.77 3.99 -10.13
C ARG A 20 15.24 3.84 -11.55
N ALA A 21 14.77 2.65 -11.91
CA ALA A 21 14.22 2.38 -13.24
C ALA A 21 12.97 3.22 -13.51
N LEU A 22 12.02 3.23 -12.55
CA LEU A 22 10.82 4.05 -12.62
C LEU A 22 11.14 5.54 -12.72
N ASP A 23 12.10 6.00 -11.92
CA ASP A 23 12.55 7.39 -11.90
C ASP A 23 13.20 7.82 -13.21
N ALA A 24 14.00 6.96 -13.83
CA ALA A 24 14.62 7.22 -15.12
C ALA A 24 13.55 7.39 -16.22
N GLU A 25 12.54 6.52 -16.24
CA GLU A 25 11.42 6.60 -17.18
C GLU A 25 10.59 7.87 -16.95
N ALA A 26 10.19 8.13 -15.70
CA ALA A 26 9.40 9.30 -15.33
C ALA A 26 10.14 10.60 -15.65
N ARG A 27 11.44 10.67 -15.35
CA ARG A 27 12.28 11.84 -15.62
C ARG A 27 12.34 12.15 -17.11
N ALA A 28 12.55 11.15 -17.96
CA ALA A 28 12.52 11.35 -19.41
C ALA A 28 11.17 11.86 -19.91
N GLY A 29 10.06 11.43 -19.28
CA GLY A 29 8.73 11.97 -19.54
C GLY A 29 8.60 13.45 -19.17
N PHE A 30 9.05 13.83 -17.98
CA PHE A 30 9.03 15.21 -17.51
C PHE A 30 9.95 16.14 -18.31
N GLU A 31 11.10 15.66 -18.77
CA GLU A 31 11.99 16.44 -19.64
C GLU A 31 11.35 16.75 -21.00
N ARG A 32 10.65 15.79 -21.60
CA ARG A 32 9.87 16.04 -22.84
C ARG A 32 8.77 17.06 -22.59
N ALA A 33 8.00 16.89 -21.51
CA ALA A 33 6.94 17.83 -21.14
C ALA A 33 7.48 19.24 -20.88
N LEU A 34 8.65 19.37 -20.25
CA LEU A 34 9.30 20.66 -20.03
C LEU A 34 9.72 21.31 -21.34
N ALA A 35 10.29 20.54 -22.28
CA ALA A 35 10.70 21.04 -23.58
C ALA A 35 9.49 21.56 -24.38
N ASP A 36 8.38 20.82 -24.40
CA ASP A 36 7.13 21.22 -25.06
C ASP A 36 6.55 22.50 -24.43
N GLU A 37 6.53 22.56 -23.10
CA GLU A 37 6.03 23.72 -22.35
C GLU A 37 6.86 24.99 -22.61
N VAL A 38 8.19 24.86 -22.71
CA VAL A 38 9.10 25.97 -23.01
C VAL A 38 9.01 26.41 -24.48
N ALA A 39 8.74 25.49 -25.41
CA ALA A 39 8.53 25.80 -26.82
C ALA A 39 7.17 26.47 -27.10
N GLY A 40 6.20 26.34 -26.19
CA GLY A 40 4.86 26.92 -26.29
C GLY A 40 4.86 28.46 -26.28
N LYS A 41 4.23 29.08 -27.29
CA LYS A 41 4.33 30.53 -27.55
C LYS A 41 3.46 31.46 -26.69
N SER A 42 2.67 30.99 -25.72
CA SER A 42 1.65 31.88 -25.12
C SER A 42 1.33 31.75 -23.63
N ARG A 43 1.63 30.65 -22.93
CA ARG A 43 1.56 30.59 -21.45
C ARG A 43 2.20 29.32 -20.91
N VAL A 44 3.03 29.48 -19.90
CA VAL A 44 3.73 28.40 -19.20
C VAL A 44 2.97 28.11 -17.91
N THR A 45 2.05 27.15 -17.93
CA THR A 45 1.13 26.83 -16.82
C THR A 45 1.71 25.74 -15.90
N TYR A 46 2.48 24.79 -16.44
CA TYR A 46 2.90 23.59 -15.70
C TYR A 46 4.40 23.52 -15.41
N ARG A 47 5.20 24.44 -15.94
CA ARG A 47 6.67 24.41 -15.79
C ARG A 47 7.15 24.24 -14.36
N GLU A 48 6.65 25.05 -13.42
CA GLU A 48 7.09 24.96 -12.02
C GLU A 48 6.81 23.57 -11.42
N ALA A 49 5.65 22.98 -11.75
CA ALA A 49 5.29 21.63 -11.30
C ALA A 49 6.21 20.57 -11.92
N ILE A 50 6.53 20.68 -13.21
CA ILE A 50 7.44 19.78 -13.92
C ILE A 50 8.87 19.88 -13.36
N GLU A 51 9.39 21.11 -13.18
CA GLU A 51 10.72 21.35 -12.59
C GLU A 51 10.80 20.80 -11.16
N LYS A 52 9.74 20.97 -10.35
CA LYS A 52 9.64 20.35 -9.01
C LYS A 52 9.65 18.82 -9.07
N ALA A 53 8.96 18.21 -10.04
CA ALA A 53 8.95 16.76 -10.20
C ALA A 53 10.34 16.22 -10.57
N ILE A 54 11.03 16.86 -11.52
CA ILE A 54 12.42 16.52 -11.88
C ILE A 54 13.34 16.66 -10.67
N SER A 55 13.27 17.78 -9.95
CA SER A 55 14.07 18.00 -8.74
C SER A 55 13.80 16.97 -7.64
N ALA A 56 12.55 16.51 -7.49
CA ALA A 56 12.20 15.46 -6.55
C ALA A 56 12.78 14.09 -6.95
N ILE A 57 12.81 13.77 -8.25
CA ILE A 57 13.46 12.57 -8.78
C ILE A 57 14.98 12.61 -8.52
N ASP A 58 15.63 13.72 -8.86
CA ASP A 58 17.09 13.85 -8.70
C ASP A 58 17.50 13.69 -7.22
N ARG A 59 16.77 14.33 -6.30
CA ARG A 59 16.97 14.16 -4.84
C ARG A 59 16.74 12.73 -4.38
N ARG A 60 15.73 12.04 -4.91
CA ARG A 60 15.45 10.64 -4.56
C ARG A 60 16.58 9.74 -5.05
N SER A 61 17.12 9.98 -6.24
CA SER A 61 18.26 9.23 -6.79
C SER A 61 19.49 9.27 -5.87
N GLU A 62 19.83 10.46 -5.35
CA GLU A 62 20.91 10.62 -4.35
C GLU A 62 20.62 9.80 -3.08
N LEU A 63 19.39 9.86 -2.56
CA LEU A 63 18.99 9.11 -1.37
C LEU A 63 19.03 7.59 -1.59
N LEU A 64 18.70 7.08 -2.79
CA LEU A 64 18.72 5.64 -3.07
C LEU A 64 20.12 5.02 -2.93
N GLY A 65 21.18 5.80 -3.19
CA GLY A 65 22.55 5.37 -2.91
C GLY A 65 22.79 5.17 -1.41
N LEU A 66 22.30 6.11 -0.59
CA LEU A 66 22.36 6.04 0.87
C LEU A 66 21.47 4.92 1.43
N VAL A 67 20.28 4.67 0.86
CA VAL A 67 19.41 3.55 1.25
C VAL A 67 20.14 2.23 1.07
N ALA A 68 20.80 2.03 -0.08
CA ALA A 68 21.55 0.81 -0.32
C ALA A 68 22.71 0.64 0.66
N ALA A 69 23.41 1.72 1.02
CA ALA A 69 24.46 1.68 2.04
C ALA A 69 23.91 1.39 3.44
N TYR A 70 22.78 1.98 3.80
CA TYR A 70 22.10 1.76 5.07
C TYR A 70 21.63 0.29 5.21
N ARG A 71 20.97 -0.26 4.20
CA ARG A 71 20.56 -1.67 4.18
C ARG A 71 21.75 -2.63 4.29
N ARG A 72 22.86 -2.35 3.59
CA ARG A 72 24.10 -3.13 3.72
C ARG A 72 24.66 -3.07 5.14
N LEU A 73 24.73 -1.88 5.73
CA LEU A 73 25.20 -1.72 7.11
C LEU A 73 24.32 -2.48 8.11
N LYS A 74 22.99 -2.43 7.96
CA LYS A 74 22.06 -3.24 8.77
C LYS A 74 22.40 -4.73 8.65
N ALA A 75 22.58 -5.22 7.42
CA ALA A 75 22.91 -6.62 7.16
C ALA A 75 24.26 -7.04 7.75
N ASP A 76 25.32 -6.23 7.55
CA ASP A 76 26.66 -6.51 8.07
C ASP A 76 26.70 -6.59 9.61
N LEU A 77 25.84 -5.81 10.27
CA LEU A 77 25.70 -5.78 11.73
C LEU A 77 24.66 -6.79 12.27
N GLY A 78 23.94 -7.50 11.39
CA GLY A 78 22.85 -8.39 11.79
C GLY A 78 21.67 -7.68 12.46
N LEU A 79 21.40 -6.43 12.05
CA LEU A 79 20.33 -5.60 12.59
C LEU A 79 19.10 -5.60 11.68
N MET A 80 17.94 -5.38 12.29
CA MET A 80 16.64 -5.34 11.62
C MET A 80 15.76 -4.29 12.28
N ASP A 81 15.08 -3.46 11.49
CA ASP A 81 14.03 -2.55 11.96
C ASP A 81 12.61 -3.12 11.71
N PHE A 82 11.58 -2.35 12.05
CA PHE A 82 10.20 -2.82 11.93
C PHE A 82 9.77 -3.04 10.47
N SER A 83 10.18 -2.16 9.55
CA SER A 83 9.87 -2.32 8.13
C SER A 83 10.55 -3.54 7.53
N ASP A 84 11.78 -3.83 7.97
CA ASP A 84 12.50 -5.04 7.55
C ASP A 84 11.76 -6.31 7.99
N GLN A 85 11.18 -6.35 9.20
CA GLN A 85 10.41 -7.51 9.68
C GLN A 85 9.24 -7.84 8.75
N ILE A 86 8.53 -6.82 8.28
CA ILE A 86 7.39 -6.96 7.38
C ILE A 86 7.86 -7.36 5.97
N GLU A 87 8.87 -6.68 5.43
CA GLU A 87 9.44 -7.01 4.11
C GLU A 87 9.96 -8.45 4.07
N LEU A 88 10.77 -8.84 5.05
CA LEU A 88 11.34 -10.18 5.16
C LEU A 88 10.26 -11.24 5.42
N GLY A 89 9.24 -10.93 6.22
CA GLY A 89 8.09 -11.81 6.44
C GLY A 89 7.31 -12.06 5.15
N ALA A 90 7.04 -11.01 4.37
CA ALA A 90 6.37 -11.13 3.07
C ALA A 90 7.20 -11.93 2.05
N ARG A 91 8.52 -11.71 2.02
CA ARG A 91 9.44 -12.49 1.19
C ARG A 91 9.46 -13.95 1.60
N LEU A 92 9.58 -14.24 2.89
CA LEU A 92 9.57 -15.61 3.41
C LEU A 92 8.27 -16.33 3.05
N ALA A 93 7.12 -15.68 3.23
CA ALA A 93 5.82 -16.24 2.86
C ALA A 93 5.70 -16.51 1.34
N SER A 94 6.31 -15.66 0.51
CA SER A 94 6.26 -15.78 -0.95
C SER A 94 7.24 -16.80 -1.52
N GLU A 95 8.45 -16.84 -0.98
CA GLU A 95 9.58 -17.60 -1.51
C GLU A 95 9.67 -19.02 -0.89
N GLN A 96 9.07 -19.25 0.28
CA GLN A 96 9.12 -20.53 1.00
C GLN A 96 7.72 -21.10 1.25
N PRO A 97 7.15 -21.90 0.32
CA PRO A 97 5.78 -22.41 0.43
C PRO A 97 5.50 -23.19 1.73
N GLY A 98 6.49 -23.89 2.27
CA GLY A 98 6.37 -24.65 3.52
C GLY A 98 6.02 -23.78 4.73
N VAL A 99 6.34 -22.49 4.71
CA VAL A 99 5.94 -21.57 5.79
C VAL A 99 4.42 -21.40 5.80
N GLY A 100 3.81 -21.18 4.64
CA GLY A 100 2.35 -21.13 4.53
C GLY A 100 1.67 -22.44 4.96
N GLU A 101 2.27 -23.59 4.64
CA GLU A 101 1.75 -24.90 5.10
C GLU A 101 1.76 -25.03 6.62
N LEU A 102 2.87 -24.66 7.27
CA LEU A 102 2.99 -24.68 8.73
C LEU A 102 1.99 -23.72 9.39
N GLU A 103 1.86 -22.50 8.87
CA GLU A 103 0.96 -21.51 9.43
C GLU A 103 -0.51 -21.92 9.24
N ARG A 104 -0.91 -22.42 8.08
CA ARG A 104 -2.29 -22.95 7.85
C ARG A 104 -2.57 -24.22 8.65
N ALA A 105 -1.54 -25.03 8.96
CA ALA A 105 -1.71 -26.17 9.85
C ALA A 105 -1.99 -25.71 11.29
N ARG A 106 -1.34 -24.62 11.72
CA ARG A 106 -1.47 -24.05 13.06
C ARG A 106 -2.75 -23.25 13.26
N PHE A 107 -3.04 -22.33 12.35
CA PHE A 107 -4.18 -21.43 12.41
C PHE A 107 -5.26 -21.94 11.45
N LYS A 108 -6.39 -22.41 11.99
CA LYS A 108 -7.49 -22.97 11.19
C LYS A 108 -8.42 -21.91 10.61
N VAL A 109 -8.44 -20.75 11.23
CA VAL A 109 -9.24 -19.57 10.88
C VAL A 109 -8.40 -18.35 11.18
N VAL A 110 -8.42 -17.38 10.27
CA VAL A 110 -7.71 -16.10 10.42
C VAL A 110 -8.71 -14.96 10.37
N LEU A 111 -8.61 -14.05 11.34
CA LEU A 111 -9.42 -12.84 11.42
C LEU A 111 -8.49 -11.64 11.27
N LEU A 112 -8.74 -10.81 10.26
CA LEU A 112 -7.98 -9.60 9.97
C LEU A 112 -8.85 -8.40 10.36
N ASP A 113 -8.42 -7.65 11.37
CA ASP A 113 -9.06 -6.40 11.77
C ASP A 113 -8.35 -5.20 11.14
N GLU A 114 -9.05 -4.08 10.99
CA GLU A 114 -8.55 -2.84 10.39
C GLU A 114 -7.82 -3.07 9.04
N TYR A 115 -8.37 -3.95 8.20
CA TYR A 115 -7.66 -4.43 7.01
C TYR A 115 -7.39 -3.32 5.97
N GLN A 116 -8.16 -2.22 6.00
CA GLN A 116 -7.93 -1.04 5.16
C GLN A 116 -6.58 -0.35 5.43
N ASP A 117 -6.02 -0.53 6.64
CA ASP A 117 -4.79 0.13 7.08
C ASP A 117 -3.56 -0.78 6.94
N THR A 118 -3.70 -1.94 6.29
CA THR A 118 -2.57 -2.82 6.00
C THR A 118 -1.72 -2.29 4.86
N SER A 119 -0.40 -2.45 4.97
CA SER A 119 0.52 -2.14 3.86
C SER A 119 0.48 -3.19 2.76
N VAL A 120 1.05 -2.86 1.60
CA VAL A 120 1.20 -3.81 0.48
C VAL A 120 1.97 -5.05 0.94
N ALA A 121 3.06 -4.87 1.66
CA ALA A 121 3.87 -5.97 2.18
C ALA A 121 3.09 -6.88 3.13
N GLN A 122 2.28 -6.30 4.03
CA GLN A 122 1.40 -7.08 4.92
C GLN A 122 0.33 -7.87 4.16
N ALA A 123 -0.34 -7.24 3.19
CA ALA A 123 -1.34 -7.91 2.37
C ALA A 123 -0.74 -9.05 1.53
N VAL A 124 0.45 -8.85 0.96
CA VAL A 124 1.19 -9.91 0.25
C VAL A 124 1.56 -11.04 1.22
N MET A 125 2.11 -10.72 2.39
CA MET A 125 2.45 -11.73 3.40
C MET A 125 1.22 -12.58 3.77
N LEU A 126 0.11 -11.93 4.15
CA LEU A 126 -1.11 -12.61 4.59
C LEU A 126 -1.75 -13.44 3.48
N SER A 127 -1.81 -12.94 2.24
CA SER A 127 -2.37 -13.68 1.11
C SER A 127 -1.50 -14.88 0.71
N ARG A 128 -0.18 -14.81 0.88
CA ARG A 128 0.71 -15.96 0.63
C ARG A 128 0.62 -17.01 1.73
N LEU A 129 0.48 -16.60 2.98
CA LEU A 129 0.30 -17.52 4.11
C LEU A 129 -1.09 -18.16 4.11
N PHE A 130 -2.15 -17.38 3.91
CA PHE A 130 -3.53 -17.78 4.16
C PHE A 130 -4.45 -17.59 2.94
N GLY A 131 -3.91 -17.43 1.74
CA GLY A 131 -4.70 -17.48 0.50
C GLY A 131 -5.08 -18.91 0.11
N GLY A 132 -5.56 -19.07 -1.12
CA GLY A 132 -5.84 -20.39 -1.71
C GLY A 132 -7.02 -21.12 -1.06
N GLY A 133 -8.05 -20.39 -0.61
CA GLY A 133 -9.25 -20.96 -0.01
C GLY A 133 -9.18 -21.22 1.49
N HIS A 134 -8.12 -20.81 2.18
CA HIS A 134 -8.08 -20.91 3.64
C HIS A 134 -9.17 -20.02 4.27
N PRO A 135 -9.75 -20.40 5.43
CA PRO A 135 -10.77 -19.58 6.09
C PRO A 135 -10.20 -18.27 6.63
N VAL A 136 -10.41 -17.17 5.90
CA VAL A 136 -10.00 -15.82 6.27
C VAL A 136 -11.22 -14.90 6.26
N THR A 137 -11.38 -14.12 7.32
CA THR A 137 -12.36 -13.03 7.39
C THR A 137 -11.63 -11.73 7.65
N ALA A 138 -11.84 -10.72 6.81
CA ALA A 138 -11.36 -9.37 7.05
C ALA A 138 -12.51 -8.44 7.45
N VAL A 139 -12.21 -7.50 8.34
CA VAL A 139 -13.07 -6.41 8.76
C VAL A 139 -12.32 -5.11 8.52
N GLY A 140 -13.04 -4.10 8.04
CA GLY A 140 -12.50 -2.76 7.86
C GLY A 140 -13.49 -1.83 7.17
N ASP A 141 -13.13 -0.54 7.16
CA ASP A 141 -13.91 0.52 6.50
C ASP A 141 -12.97 1.32 5.57
N PRO A 142 -13.12 1.22 4.24
CA PRO A 142 -12.33 1.99 3.29
C PRO A 142 -12.32 3.50 3.54
N ASN A 143 -13.38 4.06 4.12
CA ASN A 143 -13.46 5.49 4.44
C ASN A 143 -12.69 5.88 5.70
N GLN A 144 -12.20 4.90 6.47
CA GLN A 144 -11.35 5.09 7.65
C GLN A 144 -9.87 4.81 7.37
N ALA A 145 -9.49 4.55 6.12
CA ALA A 145 -8.09 4.36 5.73
C ALA A 145 -7.30 5.68 5.84
N ILE A 146 -6.62 5.88 6.98
CA ILE A 146 -5.89 7.13 7.29
C ILE A 146 -4.36 6.95 7.34
N TYR A 147 -3.87 5.72 7.23
CA TYR A 147 -2.43 5.40 7.28
C TYR A 147 -1.74 5.31 5.92
N GLY A 148 -2.32 5.88 4.86
CA GLY A 148 -1.73 5.84 3.51
C GLY A 148 -0.30 6.41 3.45
N TRP A 149 0.03 7.40 4.28
CA TRP A 149 1.38 7.95 4.41
C TRP A 149 2.42 6.97 4.99
N ARG A 150 1.98 5.86 5.61
CA ARG A 150 2.81 4.74 6.07
C ARG A 150 2.83 3.56 5.09
N GLY A 151 2.24 3.72 3.90
CA GLY A 151 2.17 2.66 2.89
C GLY A 151 0.96 1.75 3.01
N ALA A 152 -0.02 2.08 3.86
CA ALA A 152 -1.32 1.42 3.83
C ALA A 152 -2.02 1.62 2.49
N SER A 153 -2.66 0.57 1.99
CA SER A 153 -3.38 0.61 0.71
C SER A 153 -4.83 0.22 0.89
N VAL A 154 -5.74 1.19 0.69
CA VAL A 154 -7.19 0.94 0.70
C VAL A 154 -7.61 -0.10 -0.35
N SER A 155 -6.85 -0.24 -1.44
CA SER A 155 -7.08 -1.30 -2.43
C SER A 155 -7.01 -2.69 -1.82
N ASN A 156 -6.26 -2.91 -0.74
CA ASN A 156 -6.18 -4.23 -0.10
C ASN A 156 -7.55 -4.75 0.33
N ILE A 157 -8.36 -3.91 0.98
CA ILE A 157 -9.70 -4.31 1.43
C ILE A 157 -10.70 -4.35 0.27
N LEU A 158 -10.56 -3.46 -0.72
CA LEU A 158 -11.43 -3.44 -1.91
C LEU A 158 -11.20 -4.67 -2.80
N ASP A 159 -9.96 -5.14 -2.90
CA ASP A 159 -9.52 -6.28 -3.70
C ASP A 159 -9.38 -7.58 -2.87
N PHE A 160 -10.01 -7.63 -1.68
CA PHE A 160 -9.92 -8.76 -0.75
C PHE A 160 -10.22 -10.10 -1.45
N ALA A 161 -11.26 -10.16 -2.27
CA ALA A 161 -11.67 -11.37 -2.98
C ALA A 161 -10.61 -11.90 -3.96
N GLY A 162 -9.79 -11.02 -4.53
CA GLY A 162 -8.66 -11.42 -5.39
C GLY A 162 -7.49 -11.99 -4.58
N SER A 163 -7.27 -11.47 -3.37
CA SER A 163 -6.20 -11.91 -2.48
C SER A 163 -6.54 -13.19 -1.71
N PHE A 164 -7.82 -13.37 -1.36
CA PHE A 164 -8.35 -14.49 -0.58
C PHE A 164 -9.56 -15.11 -1.29
N PRO A 165 -9.35 -15.85 -2.39
CA PRO A 165 -10.45 -16.48 -3.12
C PRO A 165 -11.10 -17.57 -2.27
N ALA A 166 -12.40 -17.79 -2.47
CA ALA A 166 -13.12 -18.90 -1.84
C ALA A 166 -12.55 -20.26 -2.31
N ALA A 167 -12.52 -21.24 -1.41
CA ALA A 167 -11.94 -22.57 -1.69
C ALA A 167 -12.54 -23.27 -2.91
N GLU A 168 -13.83 -23.06 -3.17
CA GLU A 168 -14.56 -23.69 -4.27
C GLU A 168 -14.68 -22.78 -5.51
N GLY A 169 -13.94 -21.67 -5.56
CA GLY A 169 -13.99 -20.71 -6.68
C GLY A 169 -15.29 -19.91 -6.77
N GLY A 170 -16.13 -19.96 -5.73
CA GLY A 170 -17.35 -19.17 -5.60
C GLY A 170 -17.10 -17.70 -5.19
N PRO A 171 -18.16 -16.88 -5.13
CA PRO A 171 -18.05 -15.50 -4.68
C PRO A 171 -17.61 -15.44 -3.21
N VAL A 172 -16.77 -14.46 -2.88
CA VAL A 172 -16.44 -14.13 -1.49
C VAL A 172 -17.58 -13.27 -0.92
N PRO A 173 -18.25 -13.71 0.15
CA PRO A 173 -19.37 -12.97 0.70
C PRO A 173 -18.90 -11.70 1.42
N THR A 174 -19.66 -10.62 1.24
CA THR A 174 -19.47 -9.33 1.94
C THR A 174 -20.66 -9.06 2.85
N TYR A 175 -20.39 -8.65 4.08
CA TYR A 175 -21.41 -8.39 5.10
C TYR A 175 -21.35 -6.94 5.58
N PRO A 176 -22.08 -6.00 4.95
CA PRO A 176 -22.09 -4.60 5.38
C PRO A 176 -22.75 -4.45 6.77
N LEU A 177 -22.10 -3.70 7.66
CA LEU A 177 -22.60 -3.40 9.01
C LEU A 177 -22.96 -1.91 9.12
N THR A 178 -24.19 -1.56 8.74
CA THR A 178 -24.65 -0.16 8.67
C THR A 178 -25.21 0.40 10.00
N VAL A 179 -25.50 -0.47 10.97
CA VAL A 179 -26.06 -0.05 12.26
C VAL A 179 -24.95 0.38 13.22
N ASN A 180 -24.77 1.70 13.35
CA ASN A 180 -23.90 2.29 14.35
C ASN A 180 -24.51 2.13 15.77
N ARG A 181 -23.68 1.67 16.71
CA ARG A 181 -24.05 1.46 18.13
C ARG A 181 -23.25 2.36 19.11
N ARG A 182 -22.44 3.27 18.59
CA ARG A 182 -21.49 4.09 19.36
C ARG A 182 -21.99 5.52 19.53
N SER A 183 -22.54 6.11 18.47
CA SER A 183 -22.80 7.54 18.36
C SER A 183 -24.31 7.82 18.25
N ASP A 184 -24.73 8.97 18.77
CA ASP A 184 -26.09 9.47 18.60
C ASP A 184 -26.41 9.80 17.13
N ALA A 185 -27.70 9.78 16.77
CA ALA A 185 -28.19 10.08 15.42
C ALA A 185 -27.67 11.42 14.88
N ARG A 186 -27.54 12.46 15.72
CA ARG A 186 -27.05 13.79 15.30
C ARG A 186 -25.58 13.75 14.87
N ILE A 187 -24.76 12.94 15.55
CA ILE A 187 -23.34 12.78 15.20
C ILE A 187 -23.22 12.03 13.87
N LEU A 188 -24.03 10.98 13.69
CA LEU A 188 -24.08 10.21 12.44
C LEU A 188 -24.51 11.06 11.25
N GLU A 189 -25.51 11.92 11.42
CA GLU A 189 -25.97 12.81 10.35
C GLU A 189 -24.83 13.72 9.85
N VAL A 190 -24.08 14.32 10.77
CA VAL A 190 -22.93 15.16 10.41
C VAL A 190 -21.83 14.33 9.75
N ALA A 191 -21.49 13.16 10.30
CA ALA A 191 -20.47 12.29 9.74
C ALA A 191 -20.81 11.84 8.32
N ASN A 192 -22.03 11.35 8.08
CA ASN A 192 -22.47 10.89 6.77
C ASN A 192 -22.50 12.03 5.75
N ARG A 193 -22.90 13.24 6.16
CA ARG A 193 -22.88 14.41 5.29
C ARG A 193 -21.46 14.81 4.87
N LEU A 194 -20.49 14.70 5.78
CA LEU A 194 -19.08 14.96 5.48
C LEU A 194 -18.47 13.88 4.59
N ALA A 195 -18.85 12.62 4.80
CA ALA A 195 -18.33 11.47 4.05
C ALA A 195 -19.01 11.26 2.68
N ALA A 196 -20.09 11.98 2.37
CA ALA A 196 -20.84 11.82 1.11
C ALA A 196 -19.97 11.74 -0.17
N PRO A 197 -18.96 12.61 -0.37
CA PRO A 197 -18.09 12.52 -1.55
C PRO A 197 -17.21 11.25 -1.59
N LEU A 198 -16.95 10.62 -0.44
CA LEU A 198 -16.18 9.38 -0.35
C LEU A 198 -17.03 8.16 -0.73
N TYR A 199 -18.30 8.15 -0.35
CA TYR A 199 -19.25 7.10 -0.74
C TYR A 199 -19.47 7.04 -2.26
N GLU A 200 -19.46 8.19 -2.94
CA GLU A 200 -19.49 8.26 -4.41
C GLU A 200 -18.27 7.57 -5.05
N LYS A 201 -17.11 7.61 -4.37
CA LYS A 201 -15.86 7.02 -4.85
C LYS A 201 -15.77 5.52 -4.56
N TYR A 202 -16.38 5.07 -3.47
CA TYR A 202 -16.35 3.67 -3.01
C TYR A 202 -17.77 3.15 -2.78
N PRO A 203 -18.53 2.83 -3.84
CA PRO A 203 -19.94 2.42 -3.74
C PRO A 203 -20.13 1.08 -3.01
N GLN A 204 -19.06 0.33 -2.75
CA GLN A 204 -19.13 -0.87 -1.92
C GLN A 204 -19.41 -0.56 -0.43
N VAL A 205 -19.35 0.71 -0.04
CA VAL A 205 -19.49 1.18 1.35
C VAL A 205 -20.59 2.24 1.40
N GLU A 206 -21.84 1.84 1.21
CA GLU A 206 -22.98 2.76 1.40
C GLU A 206 -23.38 2.84 2.88
N PRO A 207 -23.81 4.02 3.37
CA PRO A 207 -24.21 4.25 4.76
C PRO A 207 -25.50 3.51 5.18
#